data_AF-A0A375HTB8-F1
#
_entry.id   AF-A0A375HTB8-F1
#
_cell.length_a   1.000
_cell.length_b   1.000
_cell.length_c   1.000
_cell.angle_alpha   90.00
_cell.angle_beta   90.00
_cell.angle_gamma   90.00
#
_symmetry.space_group_name_H-M   'P 1'
#
loop_
_entity.id
_entity.type
_entity.pdbx_description
1 polymer ?
#
loop_
_entity_poly.entity_id
_entity_poly.type
_entity_poly.pdbx_seq_one_letter_code
_entity_poly.pdbx_strand_id
1 'polypeptide(L)'
;MMEQLKLFGHVAAAFADAPAEGIATAQLYDAVATAVGIDLAQAQAKVPIGAAGTLHSPFKRAVRWHQQTLKAMGVVERIPDRAGFWRLTQPVTHELDRAANGVRLVAFSTTLGVAVWARHEEIFRGLGEPIALCVTSPPYPLRQARAYGNPTEAQYVDFLCKALEPIVAGLVPGGSIVLNVSNDIFEPRSPARSLYIERLTLALHDRLGLSLMGRVPWVNYSKPPGPTRWACVDRVQLASAYEPVLWFTNDPSCVRADNRQLLEAHTARHRQLMAAGGETRNAVYGDGAYRIRASAFGNQTAGRLPRNVIERGHNCADTRAYRRAAQSLGLPTHGAMQPTDIPDFFTRFLSRPGDLVVDPFGGTIRTGLAAERLGRRWIATEWILQYVRGAAELFRQADGFQMHPALQWATQPR
;
A
#
# COMPACT_ATOMS: atom_id res chain seq x y z
N MET A 1 -27.41 2.68 -15.20
CA MET A 1 -26.08 2.30 -14.68
C MET A 1 -25.65 3.16 -13.48
N MET A 2 -25.74 4.49 -13.55
CA MET A 2 -25.42 5.41 -12.43
C MET A 2 -26.33 5.26 -11.19
N GLU A 3 -27.63 5.01 -11.33
CA GLU A 3 -28.53 4.74 -10.18
C GLU A 3 -28.27 3.37 -9.51
N GLN A 4 -27.85 2.37 -10.28
CA GLN A 4 -27.54 1.04 -9.75
C GLN A 4 -26.29 1.09 -8.87
N LEU A 5 -25.26 1.87 -9.21
CA LEU A 5 -24.02 1.97 -8.42
C LEU A 5 -24.22 2.66 -7.06
N LYS A 6 -25.21 3.57 -6.92
CA LYS A 6 -25.50 4.26 -5.66
C LYS A 6 -25.92 3.30 -4.54
N LEU A 7 -26.65 2.23 -4.87
CA LEU A 7 -27.29 1.37 -3.87
C LEU A 7 -26.33 0.37 -3.20
N PHE A 8 -25.22 -0.01 -3.83
CA PHE A 8 -24.34 -1.07 -3.29
C PHE A 8 -23.86 -0.75 -1.87
N GLY A 9 -23.46 0.50 -1.60
CA GLY A 9 -23.01 0.92 -0.28
C GLY A 9 -24.10 0.86 0.80
N HIS A 10 -25.32 1.23 0.44
CA HIS A 10 -26.45 1.15 1.35
C HIS A 10 -26.91 -0.30 1.60
N VAL A 11 -26.77 -1.18 0.59
CA VAL A 11 -27.03 -2.62 0.76
C VAL A 11 -26.00 -3.27 1.68
N ALA A 12 -24.72 -2.94 1.52
CA ALA A 12 -23.67 -3.43 2.41
C ALA A 12 -23.85 -2.91 3.84
N ALA A 13 -24.16 -1.62 4.02
CA ALA A 13 -24.44 -1.02 5.33
C ALA A 13 -25.65 -1.67 6.01
N ALA A 14 -26.74 -1.89 5.28
CA ALA A 14 -27.94 -2.54 5.82
C ALA A 14 -27.69 -4.00 6.29
N PHE A 15 -26.69 -4.69 5.73
CA PHE A 15 -26.23 -5.97 6.27
C PHE A 15 -25.31 -5.83 7.47
N ALA A 16 -24.51 -4.76 7.56
CA ALA A 16 -23.65 -4.47 8.70
C ALA A 16 -24.46 -4.06 9.95
N ASP A 17 -25.54 -3.31 9.77
CA ASP A 17 -26.43 -2.88 10.85
C ASP A 17 -27.46 -3.95 11.24
N ALA A 18 -27.52 -5.06 10.50
CA ALA A 18 -28.45 -6.15 10.77
C ALA A 18 -28.06 -6.91 12.06
N PRO A 19 -29.03 -7.43 12.83
CA PRO A 19 -28.77 -8.32 13.95
C PRO A 19 -27.95 -9.55 13.52
N ALA A 20 -27.20 -10.14 14.47
CA ALA A 20 -26.47 -11.40 14.25
C ALA A 20 -27.39 -12.56 13.77
N GLU A 21 -28.67 -12.48 14.14
CA GLU A 21 -29.77 -13.36 13.69
C GLU A 21 -30.07 -13.27 12.18
N GLY A 22 -29.46 -12.29 11.49
CA GLY A 22 -29.69 -11.92 10.10
C GLY A 22 -30.86 -10.97 9.88
N ILE A 23 -30.97 -10.50 8.64
CA ILE A 23 -32.03 -9.61 8.15
C ILE A 23 -32.87 -10.33 7.07
N ALA A 24 -34.19 -10.16 7.15
CA ALA A 24 -35.07 -10.66 6.09
C ALA A 24 -34.91 -9.83 4.82
N THR A 25 -35.06 -10.46 3.65
CA THR A 25 -34.96 -9.75 2.37
C THR A 25 -35.94 -8.56 2.27
N ALA A 26 -37.14 -8.65 2.87
CA ALA A 26 -38.09 -7.54 2.89
C ALA A 26 -37.58 -6.36 3.71
N GLN A 27 -37.08 -6.63 4.93
CA GLN A 27 -36.49 -5.63 5.82
C GLN A 27 -35.25 -4.97 5.21
N LEU A 28 -34.45 -5.74 4.45
CA LEU A 28 -33.32 -5.20 3.70
C LEU A 28 -33.77 -4.14 2.69
N TYR A 29 -34.89 -4.35 1.98
CA TYR A 29 -35.38 -3.35 1.03
C TYR A 29 -35.80 -2.05 1.75
N ASP A 30 -36.48 -2.17 2.88
CA ASP A 30 -36.97 -1.02 3.65
C ASP A 30 -35.81 -0.24 4.28
N ALA A 31 -34.81 -0.94 4.83
CA ALA A 31 -33.59 -0.33 5.37
C ALA A 31 -32.81 0.43 4.28
N VAL A 32 -32.65 -0.19 3.10
CA VAL A 32 -31.92 0.44 2.00
C VAL A 32 -32.72 1.63 1.43
N ALA A 33 -34.04 1.54 1.31
CA ALA A 33 -34.89 2.62 0.81
C ALA A 33 -34.82 3.85 1.72
N THR A 34 -34.90 3.62 3.04
CA THR A 34 -34.74 4.64 4.07
C THR A 34 -33.37 5.30 3.99
N ALA A 35 -32.30 4.52 3.89
CA ALA A 35 -30.92 5.01 3.84
C ALA A 35 -30.61 5.87 2.60
N VAL A 36 -31.35 5.68 1.49
CA VAL A 36 -31.17 6.47 0.26
C VAL A 36 -32.23 7.57 0.08
N GLY A 37 -33.15 7.73 1.05
CA GLY A 37 -34.22 8.73 0.98
C GLY A 37 -35.26 8.46 -0.11
N ILE A 38 -35.47 7.20 -0.51
CA ILE A 38 -36.52 6.80 -1.45
C ILE A 38 -37.77 6.42 -0.67
N ASP A 39 -38.91 6.99 -1.04
CA ASP A 39 -40.21 6.65 -0.46
C ASP A 39 -40.57 5.16 -0.69
N LEU A 40 -41.21 4.53 0.30
CA LEU A 40 -41.54 3.10 0.25
C LEU A 40 -42.52 2.78 -0.89
N ALA A 41 -43.45 3.69 -1.23
CA ALA A 41 -44.34 3.48 -2.37
C ALA A 41 -43.55 3.49 -3.69
N GLN A 42 -42.55 4.37 -3.81
CA GLN A 42 -41.64 4.42 -4.95
C GLN A 42 -40.72 3.17 -5.02
N ALA A 43 -40.23 2.69 -3.88
CA ALA A 43 -39.44 1.45 -3.81
C ALA A 43 -40.26 0.20 -4.21
N GLN A 44 -41.58 0.23 -3.98
CA GLN A 44 -42.51 -0.85 -4.32
C GLN A 44 -43.09 -0.75 -5.74
N ALA A 45 -43.04 0.42 -6.37
CA ALA A 45 -43.57 0.65 -7.70
C ALA A 45 -43.01 -0.37 -8.71
N LYS A 46 -43.91 -1.03 -9.44
CA LYS A 46 -43.56 -2.02 -10.46
C LYS A 46 -43.73 -1.40 -11.84
N VAL A 47 -42.71 -1.56 -12.67
CA VAL A 47 -42.75 -1.17 -14.08
C VAL A 47 -42.46 -2.41 -14.93
N PRO A 48 -42.95 -2.47 -16.18
CA PRO A 48 -42.61 -3.57 -17.08
C PRO A 48 -41.12 -3.51 -17.44
N ILE A 49 -40.39 -4.62 -17.26
CA ILE A 49 -38.95 -4.69 -17.53
C ILE A 49 -38.61 -5.92 -18.38
N GLY A 50 -37.83 -5.72 -19.45
CA GLY A 50 -37.36 -6.78 -20.36
C GLY A 50 -38.34 -7.06 -21.51
N ALA A 51 -37.92 -7.88 -22.48
CA ALA A 51 -38.68 -8.15 -23.71
C ALA A 51 -40.05 -8.82 -23.46
N ALA A 52 -40.20 -9.52 -22.33
CA ALA A 52 -41.45 -10.16 -21.92
C ALA A 52 -42.41 -9.23 -21.13
N GLY A 53 -42.01 -7.99 -20.83
CA GLY A 53 -42.88 -7.00 -20.17
C GLY A 53 -43.26 -7.29 -18.72
N THR A 54 -42.59 -8.22 -18.04
CA THR A 54 -42.93 -8.62 -16.66
C THR A 54 -42.76 -7.46 -15.67
N LEU A 55 -43.78 -7.24 -14.83
CA LEU A 55 -43.81 -6.16 -13.85
C LEU A 55 -42.85 -6.42 -12.68
N HIS A 56 -41.80 -5.62 -12.58
CA HIS A 56 -40.80 -5.70 -11.51
C HIS A 56 -40.52 -4.32 -10.91
N SER A 57 -40.14 -4.28 -9.63
CA SER A 57 -39.59 -3.05 -9.02
C SER A 57 -38.10 -2.92 -9.41
N PRO A 58 -37.70 -1.84 -10.11
CA PRO A 58 -36.30 -1.60 -10.47
C PRO A 58 -35.42 -1.50 -9.22
N PHE A 59 -35.91 -0.84 -8.17
CA PHE A 59 -35.21 -0.66 -6.90
C PHE A 59 -34.93 -2.01 -6.22
N LYS A 60 -35.96 -2.84 -6.00
CA LYS A 60 -35.79 -4.15 -5.36
C LYS A 60 -34.88 -5.07 -6.18
N ARG A 61 -34.94 -4.99 -7.52
CA ARG A 61 -34.05 -5.75 -8.41
C ARG A 61 -32.60 -5.30 -8.27
N ALA A 62 -32.34 -4.00 -8.15
CA ALA A 62 -31.00 -3.46 -7.93
C ALA A 62 -30.44 -3.87 -6.56
N VAL A 63 -31.23 -3.78 -5.49
CA VAL A 63 -30.84 -4.25 -4.14
C VAL A 63 -30.52 -5.74 -4.15
N ARG A 64 -31.37 -6.55 -4.79
CA ARG A 64 -31.16 -7.99 -4.94
C ARG A 64 -29.89 -8.32 -5.73
N TRP A 65 -29.58 -7.54 -6.77
CA TRP A 65 -28.36 -7.71 -7.54
C TRP A 65 -27.13 -7.47 -6.66
N HIS A 66 -27.09 -6.37 -5.89
CA HIS A 66 -26.00 -6.09 -4.95
C HIS A 66 -25.89 -7.13 -3.84
N GLN A 67 -27.02 -7.63 -3.33
CA GLN A 67 -27.04 -8.75 -2.40
C GLN A 67 -26.41 -10.02 -3.01
N GLN A 68 -26.68 -10.34 -4.29
CA GLN A 68 -26.03 -11.47 -4.96
C GLN A 68 -24.54 -11.21 -5.19
N THR A 69 -24.14 -9.97 -5.48
CA THR A 69 -22.74 -9.57 -5.58
C THR A 69 -22.01 -9.76 -4.26
N LEU A 70 -22.57 -9.28 -3.13
CA LEU A 70 -22.01 -9.48 -1.79
C LEU A 70 -21.93 -10.96 -1.40
N LYS A 71 -22.91 -11.77 -1.82
CA LYS A 71 -22.87 -13.23 -1.66
C LYS A 71 -21.73 -13.86 -2.46
N ALA A 72 -21.57 -13.48 -3.73
CA ALA A 72 -20.48 -13.98 -4.58
C ALA A 72 -19.10 -13.57 -4.05
N MET A 73 -19.02 -12.41 -3.38
CA MET A 73 -17.83 -11.94 -2.66
C MET A 73 -17.61 -12.62 -1.30
N GLY A 74 -18.51 -13.50 -0.86
CA GLY A 74 -18.43 -14.17 0.46
C GLY A 74 -18.68 -13.26 1.67
N VAL A 75 -19.25 -12.07 1.46
CA VAL A 75 -19.53 -11.08 2.53
C VAL A 75 -20.83 -11.41 3.27
N VAL A 76 -21.83 -11.93 2.56
CA VAL A 76 -23.12 -12.35 3.14
C VAL A 76 -23.46 -13.78 2.75
N GLU A 77 -24.13 -14.48 3.64
CA GLU A 77 -24.63 -15.83 3.40
C GLU A 77 -26.13 -15.95 3.72
N ARG A 78 -26.77 -16.96 3.13
CA ARG A 78 -28.12 -17.34 3.52
C ARG A 78 -28.07 -18.05 4.86
N ILE A 79 -29.05 -17.77 5.71
CA ILE A 79 -29.25 -18.57 6.92
C ILE A 79 -29.97 -19.86 6.50
N PRO A 80 -29.36 -21.06 6.67
CA PRO A 80 -29.93 -22.31 6.17
C PRO A 80 -31.33 -22.59 6.72
N ASP A 81 -31.55 -22.28 7.99
CA ASP A 81 -32.77 -22.64 8.72
C ASP A 81 -33.84 -21.54 8.69
N ARG A 82 -33.62 -20.44 7.95
CA ARG A 82 -34.57 -19.32 7.83
C ARG A 82 -34.69 -18.84 6.38
N ALA A 83 -35.79 -19.22 5.72
CA ALA A 83 -36.04 -18.86 4.33
C ALA A 83 -36.06 -17.34 4.11
N GLY A 84 -35.24 -16.86 3.17
CA GLY A 84 -35.18 -15.44 2.82
C GLY A 84 -34.41 -14.54 3.80
N PHE A 85 -33.80 -15.12 4.84
CA PHE A 85 -32.90 -14.44 5.75
C PHE A 85 -31.44 -14.58 5.32
N TRP A 86 -30.70 -13.52 5.60
CA TRP A 86 -29.31 -13.39 5.22
C TRP A 86 -28.56 -12.74 6.37
N ARG A 87 -27.32 -13.15 6.57
CA ARG A 87 -26.43 -12.57 7.57
C ARG A 87 -25.06 -12.32 6.96
N LEU A 88 -24.26 -11.49 7.62
CA LEU A 88 -22.84 -11.44 7.34
C LEU A 88 -22.21 -12.80 7.66
N THR A 89 -21.24 -13.22 6.85
CA THR A 89 -20.47 -14.45 7.09
C THR A 89 -19.62 -14.36 8.36
N GLN A 90 -19.28 -13.14 8.80
CA GLN A 90 -18.68 -12.82 10.10
C GLN A 90 -19.24 -11.47 10.58
N PRO A 91 -19.54 -11.28 11.88
CA PRO A 91 -19.95 -9.96 12.38
C PRO A 91 -18.87 -8.92 12.08
N VAL A 92 -19.25 -7.72 11.61
CA VAL A 92 -18.33 -6.57 11.53
C VAL A 92 -18.04 -6.15 12.97
N THR A 93 -17.00 -6.72 13.54
CA THR A 93 -16.46 -6.32 14.83
C THR A 93 -15.59 -5.08 14.63
N HIS A 94 -15.08 -4.49 15.71
CA HIS A 94 -13.95 -3.55 15.66
C HIS A 94 -12.65 -4.21 15.11
N GLU A 95 -12.72 -5.45 14.63
CA GLU A 95 -11.63 -6.18 13.99
C GLU A 95 -11.56 -5.81 12.50
N LEU A 96 -10.37 -5.94 11.93
CA LEU A 96 -10.07 -5.47 10.58
C LEU A 96 -10.73 -6.37 9.53
N ASP A 97 -11.58 -5.81 8.67
CA ASP A 97 -12.25 -6.52 7.59
C ASP A 97 -11.27 -6.83 6.46
N ARG A 98 -11.09 -8.12 6.21
CA ARG A 98 -10.17 -8.66 5.21
C ARG A 98 -10.93 -8.99 3.93
N ALA A 99 -10.37 -8.63 2.78
CA ALA A 99 -10.91 -9.07 1.49
C ALA A 99 -10.91 -10.61 1.43
N ALA A 100 -12.07 -11.21 1.13
CA ALA A 100 -12.15 -12.64 0.90
C ALA A 100 -11.40 -13.04 -0.40
N ASN A 101 -11.11 -14.33 -0.56
CA ASN A 101 -10.47 -14.83 -1.77
C ASN A 101 -11.32 -14.51 -3.01
N GLY A 102 -10.68 -14.10 -4.11
CA GLY A 102 -11.36 -13.69 -5.34
C GLY A 102 -12.05 -12.31 -5.30
N VAL A 103 -12.12 -11.64 -4.15
CA VAL A 103 -12.68 -10.28 -4.07
C VAL A 103 -11.71 -9.28 -4.68
N ARG A 104 -12.23 -8.49 -5.62
CA ARG A 104 -11.53 -7.37 -6.26
C ARG A 104 -12.48 -6.19 -6.32
N LEU A 105 -12.31 -5.22 -5.43
CA LEU A 105 -13.12 -4.02 -5.40
C LEU A 105 -12.23 -2.80 -5.59
N VAL A 106 -12.49 -1.98 -6.62
CA VAL A 106 -11.89 -0.65 -6.69
C VAL A 106 -12.41 0.14 -5.49
N ALA A 107 -11.54 0.39 -4.51
CA ALA A 107 -11.88 1.09 -3.28
C ALA A 107 -12.02 2.60 -3.56
N PHE A 108 -11.03 3.16 -4.25
CA PHE A 108 -11.07 4.49 -4.83
C PHE A 108 -10.12 4.59 -6.02
N SER A 109 -10.32 5.59 -6.86
CA SER A 109 -9.48 5.92 -8.01
C SER A 109 -9.29 7.42 -8.14
N THR A 110 -8.32 7.82 -8.93
CA THR A 110 -8.07 9.17 -9.44
C THR A 110 -7.94 9.09 -10.96
N THR A 111 -7.61 10.19 -11.62
CA THR A 111 -7.21 10.16 -13.04
C THR A 111 -5.93 9.35 -13.27
N LEU A 112 -5.03 9.29 -12.28
CA LEU A 112 -3.71 8.66 -12.43
C LEU A 112 -3.66 7.23 -11.90
N GLY A 113 -4.53 6.82 -10.99
CA GLY A 113 -4.42 5.48 -10.44
C GLY A 113 -5.58 4.98 -9.61
N VAL A 114 -5.41 3.78 -9.08
CA VAL A 114 -6.47 3.03 -8.40
C VAL A 114 -5.95 2.26 -7.20
N ALA A 115 -6.70 2.35 -6.09
CA ALA A 115 -6.54 1.50 -4.92
C ALA A 115 -7.60 0.42 -4.96
N VAL A 116 -7.18 -0.85 -4.85
CA VAL A 116 -8.06 -2.01 -4.91
C VAL A 116 -8.08 -2.71 -3.56
N TRP A 117 -9.26 -2.87 -2.99
CA TRP A 117 -9.48 -3.77 -1.86
C TRP A 117 -9.51 -5.21 -2.38
N ALA A 118 -8.40 -5.90 -2.17
CA ALA A 118 -8.15 -7.24 -2.70
C ALA A 118 -6.99 -7.88 -1.94
N ARG A 119 -6.83 -9.18 -2.13
CA ARG A 119 -5.57 -9.84 -1.78
C ARG A 119 -4.52 -9.58 -2.87
N HIS A 120 -3.25 -9.57 -2.47
CA HIS A 120 -2.12 -9.27 -3.37
C HIS A 120 -1.99 -10.26 -4.55
N GLU A 121 -2.46 -11.51 -4.39
CA GLU A 121 -2.39 -12.55 -5.42
C GLU A 121 -3.29 -12.27 -6.64
N GLU A 122 -4.25 -11.35 -6.51
CA GLU A 122 -5.41 -11.26 -7.40
C GLU A 122 -5.29 -10.23 -8.53
N ILE A 123 -4.41 -9.22 -8.40
CA ILE A 123 -4.48 -8.02 -9.25
C ILE A 123 -3.42 -7.96 -10.34
N PHE A 124 -2.17 -8.33 -10.04
CA PHE A 124 -1.08 -8.10 -10.98
C PHE A 124 -0.93 -9.18 -12.06
N ARG A 125 -1.55 -10.35 -11.87
CA ARG A 125 -1.50 -11.43 -12.86
C ARG A 125 -2.31 -11.04 -14.11
N GLY A 126 -1.62 -10.96 -15.25
CA GLY A 126 -2.27 -10.63 -16.53
C GLY A 126 -2.71 -9.17 -16.62
N LEU A 127 -2.10 -8.26 -15.84
CA LEU A 127 -2.43 -6.83 -15.86
C LEU A 127 -2.33 -6.21 -17.26
N GLY A 128 -1.39 -6.69 -18.09
CA GLY A 128 -1.23 -6.24 -19.48
C GLY A 128 -0.63 -4.84 -19.64
N GLU A 129 -0.28 -4.16 -18.55
CA GLU A 129 0.33 -2.84 -18.53
C GLU A 129 1.83 -2.90 -18.20
N PRO A 130 2.67 -2.08 -18.85
CA PRO A 130 4.10 -2.00 -18.56
C PRO A 130 4.36 -1.38 -17.19
N ILE A 131 4.90 -2.16 -16.26
CA ILE A 131 5.24 -1.72 -14.91
C ILE A 131 6.67 -1.17 -14.90
N ALA A 132 6.86 0.08 -14.46
CA ALA A 132 8.20 0.66 -14.34
C ALA A 132 8.82 0.40 -12.97
N LEU A 133 8.00 0.42 -11.91
CA LEU A 133 8.48 0.38 -10.54
C LEU A 133 7.46 -0.31 -9.62
N CYS A 134 7.94 -1.20 -8.77
CA CYS A 134 7.22 -1.65 -7.58
C CYS A 134 7.93 -1.11 -6.34
N VAL A 135 7.22 -0.42 -5.45
CA VAL A 135 7.74 -0.03 -4.12
C VAL A 135 6.77 -0.53 -3.08
N THR A 136 7.25 -1.33 -2.14
CA THR A 136 6.38 -1.91 -1.12
C THR A 136 7.11 -2.18 0.20
N SER A 137 6.33 -2.22 1.28
CA SER A 137 6.76 -2.65 2.61
C SER A 137 5.89 -3.84 3.03
N PRO A 138 6.32 -5.08 2.75
CA PRO A 138 5.48 -6.26 2.98
C PRO A 138 5.22 -6.52 4.47
N PRO A 139 4.19 -7.30 4.84
CA PRO A 139 3.98 -7.75 6.21
C PRO A 139 5.17 -8.57 6.73
N TYR A 140 5.98 -8.00 7.63
CA TYR A 140 7.20 -8.62 8.15
C TYR A 140 6.95 -9.91 8.94
N PRO A 141 7.88 -10.89 8.95
CA PRO A 141 7.71 -12.16 9.64
C PRO A 141 7.93 -12.03 11.16
N LEU A 142 7.16 -11.16 11.79
CA LEU A 142 7.22 -10.88 13.22
C LEU A 142 6.72 -12.08 14.02
N ARG A 143 7.36 -12.35 15.16
CA ARG A 143 6.91 -13.41 16.09
C ARG A 143 5.54 -13.08 16.68
N GLN A 144 5.31 -11.81 17.01
CA GLN A 144 4.00 -11.31 17.41
C GLN A 144 3.39 -10.58 16.22
N ALA A 145 2.30 -11.14 15.71
CA ALA A 145 1.66 -10.60 14.54
C ALA A 145 1.02 -9.24 14.81
N ARG A 146 1.05 -8.37 13.80
CA ARG A 146 0.25 -7.14 13.81
C ARG A 146 -1.21 -7.50 13.55
N ALA A 147 -2.12 -6.54 13.75
CA ALA A 147 -3.55 -6.74 13.54
C ALA A 147 -3.89 -7.21 12.09
N TYR A 148 -3.11 -6.77 11.10
CA TYR A 148 -3.24 -7.21 9.71
C TYR A 148 -2.63 -8.60 9.42
N GLY A 149 -2.02 -9.25 10.42
CA GLY A 149 -1.34 -10.54 10.29
C GLY A 149 0.06 -10.43 9.67
N ASN A 150 0.75 -11.57 9.57
CA ASN A 150 1.98 -11.71 8.78
C ASN A 150 2.27 -13.19 8.48
N PRO A 151 3.01 -13.48 7.39
CA PRO A 151 3.62 -14.80 7.18
C PRO A 151 4.63 -15.14 8.30
N THR A 152 4.86 -16.44 8.51
CA THR A 152 5.99 -16.88 9.35
C THR A 152 7.32 -16.68 8.62
N GLU A 153 8.44 -16.69 9.36
CA GLU A 153 9.77 -16.58 8.78
C GLU A 153 10.04 -17.66 7.72
N ALA A 154 9.66 -18.91 8.00
CA ALA A 154 9.81 -20.04 7.09
C ALA A 154 9.00 -19.88 5.79
N GLN A 155 7.86 -19.18 5.84
CA GLN A 155 6.99 -18.95 4.69
C GLN A 155 7.35 -17.68 3.91
N TYR A 156 8.11 -16.76 4.52
CA TYR A 156 8.27 -15.38 4.04
C TYR A 156 8.83 -15.30 2.61
N VAL A 157 9.85 -16.11 2.34
CA VAL A 157 10.57 -16.14 1.07
C VAL A 157 9.64 -16.60 -0.06
N ASP A 158 8.86 -17.65 0.15
CA ASP A 158 7.89 -18.13 -0.85
C ASP A 158 6.70 -17.20 -1.02
N PHE A 159 6.19 -16.66 0.09
CA PHE A 159 5.13 -15.66 0.10
C PHE A 159 5.50 -14.46 -0.79
N LEU A 160 6.68 -13.88 -0.59
CA LEU A 160 7.12 -12.72 -1.37
C LEU A 160 7.41 -13.05 -2.83
N CYS A 161 8.06 -14.18 -3.13
CA CYS A 161 8.30 -14.52 -4.53
C CYS A 161 6.99 -14.75 -5.29
N LYS A 162 5.99 -15.41 -4.68
CA LYS A 162 4.66 -15.56 -5.29
C LYS A 162 3.96 -14.22 -5.51
N ALA A 163 4.08 -13.29 -4.55
CA ALA A 163 3.52 -11.95 -4.68
C ALA A 163 4.16 -11.14 -5.82
N LEU A 164 5.48 -11.26 -5.98
CA LEU A 164 6.26 -10.47 -6.92
C LEU A 164 6.33 -11.07 -8.33
N GLU A 165 6.20 -12.40 -8.48
CA GLU A 165 6.25 -13.08 -9.78
C GLU A 165 5.39 -12.41 -10.88
N PRO A 166 4.09 -12.14 -10.68
CA PRO A 166 3.28 -11.48 -11.71
C PRO A 166 3.71 -10.03 -11.98
N ILE A 167 4.30 -9.34 -10.98
CA ILE A 167 4.83 -7.98 -11.13
C ILE A 167 6.11 -8.01 -11.96
N VAL A 168 7.03 -8.93 -11.66
CA VAL A 168 8.28 -9.12 -12.40
C VAL A 168 8.00 -9.43 -13.86
N ALA A 169 7.02 -10.29 -14.14
CA ALA A 169 6.59 -10.61 -15.50
C ALA A 169 6.06 -9.38 -16.28
N GLY A 170 5.54 -8.37 -15.57
CA GLY A 170 5.05 -7.12 -16.16
C GLY A 170 6.06 -5.98 -16.17
N LEU A 171 7.29 -6.17 -15.65
CA LEU A 171 8.29 -5.11 -15.64
C LEU A 171 8.77 -4.78 -17.05
N VAL A 172 8.86 -3.48 -17.36
CA VAL A 172 9.62 -3.00 -18.52
C VAL A 172 11.10 -3.35 -18.36
N PRO A 173 11.89 -3.41 -19.44
CA PRO A 173 13.35 -3.51 -19.33
C PRO A 173 13.92 -2.40 -18.44
N GLY A 174 14.72 -2.80 -17.43
CA GLY A 174 15.31 -1.90 -16.45
C GLY A 174 14.34 -1.39 -15.39
N GLY A 175 13.13 -1.95 -15.35
CA GLY A 175 12.15 -1.74 -14.29
C GLY A 175 12.68 -2.23 -12.95
N SER A 176 12.20 -1.64 -11.86
CA SER A 176 12.76 -1.87 -10.52
C SER A 176 11.74 -2.38 -9.52
N ILE A 177 12.23 -3.14 -8.54
CA ILE A 177 11.47 -3.55 -7.35
C ILE A 177 12.24 -3.06 -6.12
N VAL A 178 11.52 -2.38 -5.23
CA VAL A 178 12.05 -1.83 -3.98
C VAL A 178 11.26 -2.42 -2.82
N LEU A 179 11.97 -3.12 -1.93
CA LEU A 179 11.39 -3.82 -0.80
C LEU A 179 11.95 -3.25 0.50
N ASN A 180 11.11 -2.57 1.28
CA ASN A 180 11.43 -2.25 2.66
C ASN A 180 11.21 -3.50 3.52
N VAL A 181 12.24 -3.98 4.24
CA VAL A 181 12.14 -5.18 5.12
C VAL A 181 12.76 -4.91 6.48
N SER A 182 12.40 -5.70 7.49
CA SER A 182 12.91 -5.52 8.86
C SER A 182 14.20 -6.29 9.13
N ASN A 183 15.26 -5.62 9.59
CA ASN A 183 16.43 -6.31 10.15
C ASN A 183 16.23 -6.73 11.64
N ASP A 184 15.05 -6.48 12.20
CA ASP A 184 14.72 -6.69 13.61
C ASP A 184 13.98 -8.03 13.82
N ILE A 185 14.39 -9.05 13.08
CA ILE A 185 13.87 -10.43 13.16
C ILE A 185 14.95 -11.32 13.74
N PHE A 186 14.64 -12.02 14.83
CA PHE A 186 15.59 -12.81 15.62
C PHE A 186 15.21 -14.27 15.68
N GLU A 187 16.23 -15.11 15.71
CA GLU A 187 16.12 -16.55 15.91
C GLU A 187 15.37 -16.85 17.24
N PRO A 188 14.63 -17.97 17.32
CA PRO A 188 13.93 -18.39 18.53
C PRO A 188 14.83 -18.40 19.76
N ARG A 189 14.48 -17.59 20.76
CA ARG A 189 15.19 -17.46 22.05
C ARG A 189 16.69 -17.16 21.92
N SER A 190 17.10 -16.46 20.87
CA SER A 190 18.51 -16.15 20.61
C SER A 190 18.69 -14.66 20.26
N PRO A 191 19.82 -14.04 20.62
CA PRO A 191 20.19 -12.71 20.16
C PRO A 191 20.72 -12.72 18.70
N ALA A 192 20.80 -13.87 18.04
CA ALA A 192 21.12 -13.95 16.61
C ALA A 192 19.96 -13.44 15.75
N ARG A 193 20.28 -12.67 14.70
CA ARG A 193 19.31 -12.27 13.68
C ARG A 193 19.03 -13.43 12.75
N SER A 194 17.79 -13.51 12.29
CA SER A 194 17.41 -14.42 11.21
C SER A 194 18.14 -14.07 9.91
N LEU A 195 18.50 -15.09 9.15
CA LEU A 195 19.08 -14.96 7.79
C LEU A 195 18.02 -14.83 6.69
N TYR A 196 16.77 -14.50 7.02
CA TYR A 196 15.69 -14.47 6.04
C TYR A 196 15.91 -13.42 4.95
N ILE A 197 16.62 -12.32 5.22
CA ILE A 197 16.91 -11.27 4.23
C ILE A 197 17.90 -11.78 3.18
N GLU A 198 18.92 -12.53 3.61
CA GLU A 198 19.91 -13.16 2.74
C GLU A 198 19.22 -14.23 1.87
N ARG A 199 18.40 -15.09 2.48
CA ARG A 199 17.60 -16.09 1.76
C ARG A 199 16.64 -15.45 0.77
N LEU A 200 15.97 -14.36 1.15
CA LEU A 200 15.10 -13.59 0.25
C LEU A 200 15.92 -12.99 -0.90
N THR A 201 17.07 -12.39 -0.63
CA THR A 201 17.91 -11.77 -1.66
C THR A 201 18.31 -12.80 -2.71
N LEU A 202 18.80 -13.96 -2.28
CA LEU A 202 19.18 -15.06 -3.19
C LEU A 202 17.97 -15.56 -3.97
N ALA A 203 16.85 -15.80 -3.28
CA ALA A 203 15.62 -16.24 -3.91
C ALA A 203 15.06 -15.28 -4.98
N LEU A 204 15.16 -13.97 -4.78
CA LEU A 204 14.74 -12.98 -5.77
C LEU A 204 15.62 -13.03 -7.02
N HIS A 205 16.92 -13.32 -6.86
CA HIS A 205 17.82 -13.55 -7.98
C HIS A 205 17.54 -14.89 -8.67
N ASP A 206 17.63 -15.99 -7.93
CA ASP A 206 17.61 -17.35 -8.46
C ASP A 206 16.25 -17.72 -9.07
N ARG A 207 15.14 -17.23 -8.49
CA ARG A 207 13.78 -17.63 -8.88
C ARG A 207 13.08 -16.63 -9.78
N LEU A 208 13.39 -15.34 -9.65
CA LEU A 208 12.74 -14.27 -10.42
C LEU A 208 13.68 -13.57 -11.41
N GLY A 209 14.95 -13.98 -11.51
CA GLY A 209 15.93 -13.40 -12.43
C GLY A 209 16.32 -11.96 -12.12
N LEU A 210 16.05 -11.47 -10.90
CA LEU A 210 16.33 -10.10 -10.52
C LEU A 210 17.80 -9.90 -10.18
N SER A 211 18.31 -8.70 -10.45
CA SER A 211 19.67 -8.28 -10.09
C SER A 211 19.62 -7.27 -8.95
N LEU A 212 20.40 -7.51 -7.89
CA LEU A 212 20.50 -6.59 -6.76
C LEU A 212 21.34 -5.37 -7.15
N MET A 213 20.72 -4.19 -7.13
CA MET A 213 21.38 -2.91 -7.42
C MET A 213 21.94 -2.26 -6.15
N GLY A 214 21.31 -2.51 -4.99
CA GLY A 214 21.81 -1.98 -3.74
C GLY A 214 20.95 -2.32 -2.53
N ARG A 215 21.53 -2.07 -1.36
CA ARG A 215 20.84 -2.06 -0.06
C ARG A 215 20.94 -0.66 0.50
N VAL A 216 19.80 0.00 0.63
CA VAL A 216 19.71 1.37 1.13
C VAL A 216 19.20 1.32 2.56
N PRO A 217 20.03 1.61 3.58
CA PRO A 217 19.54 1.70 4.95
C PRO A 217 18.60 2.89 5.09
N TRP A 218 17.34 2.62 5.43
CA TRP A 218 16.44 3.63 5.95
C TRP A 218 16.65 3.74 7.46
N VAL A 219 17.45 4.73 7.87
CA VAL A 219 17.72 5.06 9.26
C VAL A 219 16.57 5.91 9.82
N ASN A 220 16.06 5.50 10.97
CA ASN A 220 14.91 6.09 11.63
C ASN A 220 15.13 6.13 13.15
N TYR A 221 15.67 7.25 13.61
CA TYR A 221 15.92 7.52 15.03
C TYR A 221 14.65 7.76 15.87
N SER A 222 13.46 7.80 15.24
CA SER A 222 12.19 7.88 15.97
C SER A 222 11.66 6.51 16.43
N LYS A 223 12.37 5.42 16.09
CA LYS A 223 12.04 4.08 16.57
C LYS A 223 12.35 3.96 18.07
N PRO A 224 11.44 3.37 18.88
CA PRO A 224 11.77 3.00 20.24
C PRO A 224 12.99 2.07 20.29
N PRO A 225 13.82 2.12 21.35
CA PRO A 225 14.95 1.21 21.50
C PRO A 225 14.48 -0.26 21.51
N GLY A 226 14.88 -1.00 20.48
CA GLY A 226 14.60 -2.42 20.30
C GLY A 226 15.77 -3.14 19.64
N PRO A 227 15.91 -4.47 19.80
CA PRO A 227 15.08 -5.37 20.60
C PRO A 227 15.31 -5.16 22.10
N THR A 228 14.27 -4.87 22.89
CA THR A 228 14.40 -4.46 24.30
C THR A 228 15.16 -5.48 25.14
N ARG A 229 14.85 -6.78 24.97
CA ARG A 229 15.53 -7.85 25.72
C ARG A 229 17.03 -7.89 25.40
N TRP A 230 17.42 -7.94 24.13
CA TRP A 230 18.81 -8.13 23.75
C TRP A 230 19.65 -6.85 23.83
N ALA A 231 19.08 -5.69 23.54
CA ALA A 231 19.80 -4.42 23.56
C ALA A 231 19.77 -3.73 24.93
N CYS A 232 18.63 -3.69 25.60
CA CYS A 232 18.46 -2.90 26.82
C CYS A 232 18.64 -3.71 28.11
N VAL A 233 18.19 -4.97 28.12
CA VAL A 233 18.25 -5.84 29.32
C VAL A 233 19.55 -6.63 29.37
N ASP A 234 19.79 -7.48 28.37
CA ASP A 234 20.93 -8.38 28.31
C ASP A 234 22.22 -7.68 27.81
N ARG A 235 22.08 -6.54 27.11
CA ARG A 235 23.18 -5.70 26.60
C ARG A 235 24.14 -6.42 25.64
N VAL A 236 23.62 -7.35 24.85
CA VAL A 236 24.37 -8.14 23.86
C VAL A 236 24.11 -7.72 22.41
N GLN A 237 23.26 -6.71 22.19
CA GLN A 237 22.95 -6.14 20.89
C GLN A 237 22.90 -4.61 20.95
N LEU A 238 23.08 -3.95 19.81
CA LEU A 238 22.78 -2.52 19.64
C LEU A 238 21.28 -2.33 19.39
N ALA A 239 20.75 -1.17 19.76
CA ALA A 239 19.38 -0.79 19.40
C ALA A 239 19.28 -0.60 17.87
N SER A 240 18.31 -1.27 17.25
CA SER A 240 18.06 -1.16 15.81
C SER A 240 17.54 0.24 15.46
N ALA A 241 18.28 0.91 14.58
CA ALA A 241 17.95 2.25 14.11
C ALA A 241 17.63 2.29 12.61
N TYR A 242 17.64 1.16 11.89
CA TYR A 242 17.42 1.17 10.45
C TYR A 242 16.62 -0.03 9.95
N GLU A 243 15.95 0.14 8.81
CA GLU A 243 15.39 -0.93 7.98
C GLU A 243 16.17 -1.02 6.66
N PRO A 244 16.58 -2.21 6.22
CA PRO A 244 17.14 -2.39 4.88
C PRO A 244 16.06 -2.25 3.81
N VAL A 245 16.27 -1.31 2.88
CA VAL A 245 15.50 -1.20 1.66
C VAL A 245 16.29 -1.86 0.53
N LEU A 246 15.81 -3.00 0.05
CA LEU A 246 16.44 -3.73 -1.05
C LEU A 246 15.97 -3.15 -2.37
N TRP A 247 16.91 -2.82 -3.26
CA TRP A 247 16.60 -2.36 -4.62
C TRP A 247 17.11 -3.38 -5.64
N PHE A 248 16.18 -3.93 -6.41
CA PHE A 248 16.41 -4.87 -7.50
C PHE A 248 15.94 -4.29 -8.84
N THR A 249 16.49 -4.81 -9.93
CA THR A 249 16.00 -4.58 -11.30
C THR A 249 15.97 -5.89 -12.10
N ASN A 250 15.13 -5.97 -13.13
CA ASN A 250 15.12 -7.09 -14.06
C ASN A 250 16.24 -7.03 -15.11
N ASP A 251 16.82 -5.85 -15.36
CA ASP A 251 17.95 -5.68 -16.30
C ASP A 251 18.84 -4.50 -15.88
N PRO A 252 20.02 -4.77 -15.28
CA PRO A 252 20.97 -3.74 -14.88
C PRO A 252 21.50 -2.88 -16.03
N SER A 253 21.56 -3.42 -17.25
CA SER A 253 22.16 -2.73 -18.40
C SER A 253 21.28 -1.59 -18.93
N CYS A 254 19.97 -1.65 -18.66
CA CYS A 254 19.00 -0.62 -19.04
C CYS A 254 18.24 -0.02 -17.86
N VAL A 255 18.80 -0.12 -16.64
CA VAL A 255 18.16 0.38 -15.41
C VAL A 255 17.71 1.84 -15.56
N ARG A 256 16.48 2.12 -15.15
CA ARG A 256 15.82 3.43 -15.36
C ARG A 256 16.20 4.50 -14.34
N ALA A 257 17.17 4.21 -13.47
CA ALA A 257 17.56 5.05 -12.35
C ALA A 257 18.20 6.37 -12.82
N ASP A 258 17.78 7.51 -12.23
CA ASP A 258 18.37 8.82 -12.48
C ASP A 258 18.58 9.59 -11.17
N ASN A 259 19.82 9.57 -10.67
CA ASN A 259 20.18 10.22 -9.40
C ASN A 259 20.17 11.75 -9.46
N ARG A 260 20.08 12.35 -10.65
CA ARG A 260 19.95 13.81 -10.82
C ARG A 260 18.57 14.30 -10.39
N GLN A 261 17.57 13.41 -10.35
CA GLN A 261 16.24 13.71 -9.79
C GLN A 261 16.24 13.82 -8.27
N LEU A 262 17.36 13.49 -7.62
CA LEU A 262 17.51 13.46 -6.16
C LEU A 262 18.56 14.44 -5.65
N LEU A 263 18.96 15.43 -6.45
CA LEU A 263 19.98 16.38 -6.03
C LEU A 263 19.56 17.09 -4.74
N GLU A 264 20.48 17.09 -3.77
CA GLU A 264 20.33 17.80 -2.52
C GLU A 264 21.06 19.13 -2.59
N ALA A 265 20.62 20.09 -1.79
CA ALA A 265 21.35 21.34 -1.65
C ALA A 265 22.77 21.10 -1.14
N HIS A 266 23.73 21.82 -1.72
CA HIS A 266 25.10 21.85 -1.21
C HIS A 266 25.14 22.41 0.21
N THR A 267 26.02 21.87 1.05
CA THR A 267 26.30 22.46 2.37
C THR A 267 26.97 23.82 2.20
N ALA A 268 26.86 24.69 3.21
CA ALA A 268 27.51 26.00 3.18
C ALA A 268 29.03 25.87 2.94
N ARG A 269 29.68 24.91 3.61
CA ARG A 269 31.09 24.59 3.43
C ARG A 269 31.41 24.15 2.00
N HIS A 270 30.58 23.29 1.40
CA HIS A 270 30.81 22.86 0.02
C HIS A 270 30.64 24.00 -0.97
N ARG A 271 29.65 24.87 -0.78
CA ARG A 271 29.49 26.08 -1.60
C ARG A 271 30.71 26.99 -1.53
N GLN A 272 31.27 27.20 -0.34
CA GLN A 272 32.50 27.98 -0.17
C GLN A 272 33.70 27.34 -0.89
N LEU A 273 33.84 26.01 -0.78
CA LEU A 273 34.90 25.28 -1.49
C LEU A 273 34.80 25.45 -3.01
N MET A 274 33.60 25.27 -3.58
CA MET A 274 33.39 25.47 -5.02
C MET A 274 33.63 26.92 -5.43
N ALA A 275 33.19 27.90 -4.63
CA ALA A 275 33.40 29.32 -4.90
C ALA A 275 34.88 29.73 -4.86
N ALA A 276 35.69 29.04 -4.05
CA ALA A 276 37.15 29.23 -3.99
C ALA A 276 37.92 28.51 -5.12
N GLY A 277 37.22 27.85 -6.05
CA GLY A 277 37.85 27.10 -7.14
C GLY A 277 38.28 25.67 -6.78
N GLY A 278 37.83 25.14 -5.63
CA GLY A 278 38.12 23.79 -5.18
C GLY A 278 39.27 23.71 -4.17
N GLU A 279 39.83 22.52 -4.01
CA GLU A 279 40.97 22.24 -3.13
C GLU A 279 42.24 22.94 -3.61
N THR A 280 43.04 23.51 -2.72
CA THR A 280 44.34 24.11 -3.09
C THR A 280 45.49 23.11 -2.99
N ARG A 281 45.32 22.05 -2.21
CA ARG A 281 46.35 21.06 -1.93
C ARG A 281 46.34 19.89 -2.91
N ASN A 282 47.51 19.31 -3.09
CA ASN A 282 47.64 17.95 -3.58
C ASN A 282 47.87 17.02 -2.39
N ALA A 283 47.10 15.94 -2.30
CA ALA A 283 47.24 14.95 -1.24
C ALA A 283 47.00 13.55 -1.78
N VAL A 284 47.75 12.58 -1.26
CA VAL A 284 47.62 11.16 -1.56
C VAL A 284 47.46 10.44 -0.23
N TYR A 285 46.39 9.65 -0.11
CA TYR A 285 46.07 8.90 1.11
C TYR A 285 46.07 7.39 0.86
N GLY A 286 46.41 6.63 1.88
CA GLY A 286 46.49 5.18 1.82
C GLY A 286 47.55 4.70 0.82
N ASP A 287 47.21 3.69 0.03
CA ASP A 287 47.99 3.13 -1.09
C ASP A 287 47.96 4.00 -2.35
N GLY A 288 47.33 5.18 -2.27
CA GLY A 288 47.20 6.12 -3.37
C GLY A 288 45.95 5.95 -4.23
N ALA A 289 44.99 5.12 -3.80
CA ALA A 289 43.64 5.07 -4.38
C ALA A 289 42.87 6.41 -4.20
N TYR A 290 43.14 7.13 -3.10
CA TYR A 290 42.50 8.40 -2.80
C TYR A 290 43.46 9.55 -3.04
N ARG A 291 43.25 10.30 -4.12
CA ARG A 291 44.06 11.46 -4.49
C ARG A 291 43.18 12.70 -4.53
N ILE A 292 43.60 13.74 -3.81
CA ILE A 292 43.07 15.09 -3.97
C ILE A 292 44.07 15.83 -4.85
N ARG A 293 43.57 16.40 -5.95
CA ARG A 293 44.34 17.30 -6.81
C ARG A 293 43.99 18.73 -6.45
N ALA A 294 44.92 19.64 -6.67
CA ALA A 294 44.59 21.06 -6.73
C ALA A 294 43.43 21.27 -7.73
N SER A 295 42.53 22.19 -7.39
CA SER A 295 41.22 22.48 -8.02
C SER A 295 40.17 21.36 -7.98
N ALA A 296 40.42 20.23 -7.30
CA ALA A 296 39.39 19.20 -7.14
C ALA A 296 38.16 19.78 -6.40
N PHE A 297 36.97 19.31 -6.77
CA PHE A 297 35.69 19.77 -6.22
C PHE A 297 35.38 21.26 -6.48
N GLY A 298 36.06 21.91 -7.44
CA GLY A 298 35.79 23.31 -7.82
C GLY A 298 34.59 23.52 -8.76
N ASN A 299 34.12 22.46 -9.41
CA ASN A 299 33.03 22.56 -10.40
C ASN A 299 31.71 22.95 -9.73
N GLN A 300 31.05 23.99 -10.26
CA GLN A 300 29.71 24.37 -9.84
C GLN A 300 28.69 23.34 -10.36
N THR A 301 27.93 22.73 -9.45
CA THR A 301 26.86 21.78 -9.80
C THR A 301 25.54 22.22 -9.19
N ALA A 302 24.42 21.86 -9.83
CA ALA A 302 23.07 22.20 -9.38
C ALA A 302 22.74 21.69 -7.96
N GLY A 303 23.41 20.64 -7.52
CA GLY A 303 23.33 20.11 -6.16
C GLY A 303 24.33 18.99 -5.94
N ARG A 304 24.31 18.42 -4.74
CA ARG A 304 25.10 17.22 -4.40
C ARG A 304 24.28 15.97 -4.66
N LEU A 305 24.95 14.91 -5.08
CA LEU A 305 24.34 13.59 -5.14
C LEU A 305 24.06 13.07 -3.71
N PRO A 306 22.90 12.45 -3.47
CA PRO A 306 22.64 11.79 -2.20
C PRO A 306 23.56 10.58 -2.01
N ARG A 307 23.82 10.22 -0.76
CA ARG A 307 24.48 8.95 -0.41
C ARG A 307 23.42 7.85 -0.33
N ASN A 308 23.86 6.60 -0.29
CA ASN A 308 23.00 5.42 -0.25
C ASN A 308 22.39 5.13 1.14
N VAL A 309 22.20 6.16 1.98
CA VAL A 309 21.57 6.07 3.30
C VAL A 309 20.46 7.11 3.36
N ILE A 310 19.26 6.70 3.77
CA ILE A 310 18.09 7.57 3.91
C ILE A 310 17.80 7.76 5.39
N GLU A 311 17.96 8.98 5.90
CA GLU A 311 17.65 9.30 7.30
C GLU A 311 16.29 9.99 7.41
N ARG A 312 15.25 9.26 7.82
CA ARG A 312 13.86 9.77 7.91
C ARG A 312 13.10 9.18 9.10
N GLY A 313 12.36 10.01 9.83
CA GLY A 313 11.47 9.57 10.91
C GLY A 313 10.08 9.14 10.41
N HIS A 314 9.33 8.38 11.23
CA HIS A 314 7.94 8.00 10.89
C HIS A 314 6.97 9.18 10.86
N ASN A 315 7.28 10.23 11.62
CA ASN A 315 6.42 11.40 11.74
C ASN A 315 6.54 12.28 10.50
N CYS A 316 5.54 12.23 9.63
CA CYS A 316 5.41 13.14 8.49
C CYS A 316 3.97 13.72 8.44
N ALA A 317 3.80 14.79 7.66
CA ALA A 317 2.50 15.48 7.53
C ALA A 317 1.39 14.52 7.09
N ASP A 318 1.71 13.65 6.15
CA ASP A 318 0.81 12.65 5.60
C ASP A 318 0.40 11.57 6.62
N THR A 319 1.32 11.11 7.46
CA THR A 319 1.02 10.17 8.56
C THR A 319 0.04 10.81 9.54
N ARG A 320 0.25 12.08 9.91
CA ARG A 320 -0.67 12.82 10.79
C ARG A 320 -2.03 13.06 10.13
N ALA A 321 -2.05 13.38 8.85
CA ALA A 321 -3.29 13.56 8.09
C ALA A 321 -4.13 12.27 8.08
N TYR A 322 -3.52 11.13 7.75
CA TYR A 322 -4.19 9.83 7.79
C TYR A 322 -4.72 9.49 9.19
N ARG A 323 -3.91 9.67 10.24
CA ARG A 323 -4.34 9.36 11.61
C ARG A 323 -5.55 10.20 12.02
N ARG A 324 -5.53 11.50 11.74
CA ARG A 324 -6.67 12.40 12.00
C ARG A 324 -7.91 11.95 11.23
N ALA A 325 -7.75 11.63 9.95
CA ALA A 325 -8.85 11.16 9.10
C ALA A 325 -9.43 9.83 9.59
N ALA A 326 -8.59 8.84 9.89
CA ALA A 326 -9.03 7.56 10.44
C ALA A 326 -9.77 7.76 11.77
N GLN A 327 -9.23 8.58 12.68
CA GLN A 327 -9.87 8.90 13.96
C GLN A 327 -11.23 9.60 13.79
N SER A 328 -11.32 10.60 12.92
CA SER A 328 -12.60 11.31 12.67
C SER A 328 -13.67 10.40 12.06
N LEU A 329 -13.25 9.35 11.36
CA LEU A 329 -14.11 8.34 10.75
C LEU A 329 -14.41 7.15 11.69
N GLY A 330 -13.88 7.15 12.92
CA GLY A 330 -14.00 6.02 13.85
C GLY A 330 -13.27 4.75 13.40
N LEU A 331 -12.28 4.88 12.51
CA LEU A 331 -11.51 3.77 11.94
C LEU A 331 -10.25 3.47 12.74
N PRO A 332 -9.81 2.20 12.79
CA PRO A 332 -8.52 1.83 13.38
C PRO A 332 -7.36 2.41 12.58
N THR A 333 -6.34 2.91 13.29
CA THR A 333 -5.11 3.41 12.66
C THR A 333 -4.16 2.28 12.32
N HIS A 334 -3.56 2.30 11.12
CA HIS A 334 -2.50 1.37 10.74
C HIS A 334 -1.27 1.46 11.68
N GLY A 335 -0.83 0.32 12.20
CA GLY A 335 0.21 0.24 13.24
C GLY A 335 1.67 0.36 12.76
N ALA A 336 1.93 0.13 11.48
CA ALA A 336 3.29 0.09 10.91
C ALA A 336 3.37 0.81 9.55
N MET A 337 3.27 2.14 9.55
CA MET A 337 3.29 2.94 8.32
C MET A 337 4.70 3.45 8.02
N GLN A 338 5.16 3.29 6.78
CA GLN A 338 6.30 4.07 6.27
C GLN A 338 5.86 5.53 5.98
N PRO A 339 6.75 6.53 6.15
CA PRO A 339 6.44 7.90 5.72
C PRO A 339 6.45 7.98 4.19
N THR A 340 5.60 8.82 3.59
CA THR A 340 5.48 8.98 2.12
C THR A 340 6.82 9.33 1.44
N ASP A 341 7.74 9.96 2.17
CA ASP A 341 9.04 10.36 1.64
C ASP A 341 9.92 9.17 1.20
N ILE A 342 9.72 7.97 1.77
CA ILE A 342 10.42 6.76 1.34
C ILE A 342 9.99 6.33 -0.07
N PRO A 343 8.70 6.02 -0.34
CA PRO A 343 8.30 5.69 -1.70
C PRO A 343 8.47 6.86 -2.67
N ASP A 344 8.35 8.10 -2.22
CA ASP A 344 8.61 9.29 -3.06
C ASP A 344 10.06 9.35 -3.56
N PHE A 345 11.05 9.11 -2.68
CA PHE A 345 12.47 9.03 -3.07
C PHE A 345 12.68 8.01 -4.19
N PHE A 346 12.18 6.78 -4.02
CA PHE A 346 12.36 5.72 -5.02
C PHE A 346 11.54 5.96 -6.29
N THR A 347 10.36 6.59 -6.17
CA THR A 347 9.55 6.95 -7.34
C THR A 347 10.25 7.99 -8.21
N ARG A 348 10.81 9.05 -7.61
CA ARG A 348 11.64 10.02 -8.34
C ARG A 348 12.87 9.37 -8.95
N PHE A 349 13.55 8.52 -8.19
CA PHE A 349 14.80 7.93 -8.62
C PHE A 349 14.64 6.93 -9.77
N LEU A 350 13.60 6.09 -9.73
CA LEU A 350 13.51 4.87 -10.54
C LEU A 350 12.38 4.90 -11.59
N SER A 351 11.65 6.00 -11.71
CA SER A 351 10.56 6.16 -12.67
C SER A 351 10.48 7.57 -13.26
N ARG A 352 9.71 7.73 -14.33
CA ARG A 352 9.43 9.00 -15.01
C ARG A 352 7.93 9.35 -14.93
N PRO A 353 7.53 10.62 -15.08
CA PRO A 353 6.11 10.97 -15.19
C PRO A 353 5.40 10.10 -16.24
N GLY A 354 4.18 9.66 -15.94
CA GLY A 354 3.39 8.74 -16.77
C GLY A 354 3.71 7.25 -16.63
N ASP A 355 4.88 6.89 -16.07
CA ASP A 355 5.20 5.49 -15.78
C ASP A 355 4.23 4.90 -14.75
N LEU A 356 4.01 3.58 -14.81
CA LEU A 356 3.20 2.85 -13.84
C LEU A 356 4.04 2.40 -12.63
N VAL A 357 3.59 2.81 -11.44
CA VAL A 357 4.12 2.42 -10.13
C VAL A 357 3.13 1.52 -9.40
N VAL A 358 3.58 0.37 -8.89
CA VAL A 358 2.69 -0.60 -8.23
C VAL A 358 3.08 -0.89 -6.78
N ASP A 359 2.09 -1.28 -5.98
CA ASP A 359 2.28 -1.70 -4.59
C ASP A 359 1.33 -2.85 -4.22
N PRO A 360 1.82 -4.09 -4.04
CA PRO A 360 0.98 -5.22 -3.64
C PRO A 360 0.56 -5.22 -2.16
N PHE A 361 1.17 -4.37 -1.32
CA PHE A 361 0.89 -4.31 0.12
C PHE A 361 0.71 -2.86 0.55
N GLY A 362 -0.31 -2.21 -0.01
CA GLY A 362 -0.46 -0.76 0.01
C GLY A 362 -0.62 -0.14 1.41
N GLY A 363 -1.21 -0.85 2.36
CA GLY A 363 -1.48 -0.37 3.72
C GLY A 363 -2.31 0.91 3.69
N THR A 364 -1.60 2.04 3.84
CA THR A 364 -2.19 3.39 3.78
C THR A 364 -1.98 4.09 2.42
N ILE A 365 -1.68 3.31 1.38
CA ILE A 365 -1.50 3.70 -0.02
C ILE A 365 -0.43 4.80 -0.18
N ARG A 366 0.70 4.68 0.54
CA ARG A 366 1.79 5.68 0.50
C ARG A 366 2.52 5.69 -0.83
N THR A 367 2.72 4.52 -1.41
CA THR A 367 3.33 4.38 -2.73
C THR A 367 2.45 5.04 -3.80
N GLY A 368 1.14 4.76 -3.78
CA GLY A 368 0.19 5.45 -4.66
C GLY A 368 0.16 6.96 -4.46
N LEU A 369 0.20 7.44 -3.20
CA LEU A 369 0.19 8.88 -2.91
C LEU A 369 1.44 9.59 -3.42
N ALA A 370 2.61 8.96 -3.28
CA ALA A 370 3.86 9.47 -3.84
C ALA A 370 3.80 9.51 -5.37
N ALA A 371 3.35 8.42 -6.00
CA ALA A 371 3.19 8.34 -7.45
C ALA A 371 2.22 9.39 -8.00
N GLU A 372 1.04 9.56 -7.37
CA GLU A 372 0.03 10.57 -7.72
C GLU A 372 0.64 11.98 -7.75
N ARG A 373 1.30 12.40 -6.66
CA ARG A 373 1.91 13.73 -6.55
C ARG A 373 3.04 13.97 -7.53
N LEU A 374 3.70 12.91 -7.97
CA LEU A 374 4.77 12.95 -8.95
C LEU A 374 4.25 12.79 -10.39
N GLY A 375 2.94 12.68 -10.62
CA GLY A 375 2.38 12.52 -11.96
C GLY A 375 2.69 11.15 -12.59
N ARG A 376 2.82 10.10 -11.79
CA ARG A 376 2.97 8.71 -12.24
C ARG A 376 1.61 8.01 -12.17
N ARG A 377 1.38 7.07 -13.08
CA ARG A 377 0.24 6.17 -12.96
C ARG A 377 0.48 5.22 -11.79
N TRP A 378 -0.57 4.78 -11.10
CA TRP A 378 -0.37 3.87 -9.97
C TRP A 378 -1.49 2.85 -9.75
N ILE A 379 -1.11 1.68 -9.23
CA ILE A 379 -2.03 0.65 -8.78
C ILE A 379 -1.54 0.12 -7.43
N ALA A 380 -2.40 0.14 -6.42
CA ALA A 380 -2.09 -0.43 -5.11
C ALA A 380 -3.17 -1.39 -4.65
N THR A 381 -2.78 -2.50 -4.02
CA THR A 381 -3.72 -3.44 -3.39
C THR A 381 -3.60 -3.38 -1.88
N GLU A 382 -4.72 -3.39 -1.20
CA GLU A 382 -4.77 -3.45 0.25
C GLU A 382 -5.83 -4.48 0.70
N TRP A 383 -5.44 -5.33 1.63
CA TRP A 383 -6.28 -6.43 2.10
C TRP A 383 -7.31 -5.98 3.15
N ILE A 384 -7.01 -4.91 3.88
CA ILE A 384 -7.81 -4.41 5.00
C ILE A 384 -8.67 -3.22 4.58
N LEU A 385 -9.99 -3.37 4.66
CA LEU A 385 -10.96 -2.38 4.19
C LEU A 385 -10.81 -1.04 4.91
N GLN A 386 -10.62 -1.07 6.23
CA GLN A 386 -10.48 0.13 7.06
C GLN A 386 -9.24 0.94 6.69
N TYR A 387 -8.15 0.27 6.30
CA TYR A 387 -6.90 0.93 5.94
C TYR A 387 -7.00 1.65 4.60
N VAL A 388 -7.52 0.97 3.56
CA VAL A 388 -7.74 1.60 2.25
C VAL A 388 -8.80 2.70 2.33
N ARG A 389 -9.83 2.52 3.18
CA ARG A 389 -10.84 3.55 3.42
C ARG A 389 -10.24 4.81 4.04
N GLY A 390 -9.46 4.67 5.11
CA GLY A 390 -8.79 5.81 5.74
C GLY A 390 -7.77 6.46 4.81
N ALA A 391 -7.10 5.66 3.96
CA ALA A 391 -6.15 6.16 2.97
C ALA A 391 -6.81 7.04 1.90
N ALA A 392 -8.05 6.73 1.48
CA ALA A 392 -8.78 7.49 0.48
C ALA A 392 -8.91 8.99 0.82
N GLU A 393 -8.93 9.34 2.10
CA GLU A 393 -9.01 10.74 2.56
C GLU A 393 -7.79 11.58 2.15
N LEU A 394 -6.64 10.93 1.89
CA LEU A 394 -5.43 11.60 1.41
C LEU A 394 -5.51 12.00 -0.07
N PHE A 395 -6.49 11.45 -0.81
CA PHE A 395 -6.63 11.62 -2.26
C PHE A 395 -7.85 12.46 -2.65
N ARG A 396 -8.64 12.99 -1.70
CA ARG A 396 -9.87 13.76 -2.02
C ARG A 396 -9.64 14.97 -2.92
N GLN A 397 -8.43 15.53 -2.90
CA GLN A 397 -8.04 16.68 -3.72
C GLN A 397 -7.36 16.27 -5.03
N ALA A 398 -7.19 14.97 -5.28
CA ALA A 398 -6.62 14.48 -6.53
C ALA A 398 -7.65 14.58 -7.65
N ASP A 399 -7.18 14.89 -8.86
CA ASP A 399 -8.04 14.99 -10.03
C ASP A 399 -8.71 13.65 -10.33
N GLY A 400 -9.99 13.70 -10.68
CA GLY A 400 -10.77 12.50 -10.96
C GLY A 400 -11.00 11.59 -9.75
N PHE A 401 -10.80 12.08 -8.51
CA PHE A 401 -11.05 11.28 -7.31
C PHE A 401 -12.48 10.74 -7.27
N GLN A 402 -12.60 9.42 -7.23
CA GLN A 402 -13.86 8.70 -7.06
C GLN A 402 -13.64 7.61 -6.02
N MET A 403 -14.49 7.58 -5.00
CA MET A 403 -14.49 6.52 -4.00
C MET A 403 -15.74 5.67 -4.16
N HIS A 404 -15.55 4.36 -4.08
CA HIS A 404 -16.64 3.42 -4.21
C HIS A 404 -17.74 3.71 -3.18
N PRO A 405 -19.03 3.70 -3.54
CA PRO A 405 -20.11 4.05 -2.62
C PRO A 405 -20.13 3.20 -1.33
N ALA A 406 -19.77 1.91 -1.40
CA ALA A 406 -19.63 1.06 -0.20
C ALA A 406 -18.45 1.41 0.71
N LEU A 407 -17.61 2.35 0.36
CA LEU A 407 -16.61 2.89 1.28
C LEU A 407 -17.07 4.23 1.87
N GLN A 408 -18.14 4.85 1.37
CA GLN A 408 -18.58 6.17 1.85
C GLN A 408 -19.25 6.15 3.23
N TRP A 409 -19.58 4.98 3.80
CA TRP A 409 -20.32 4.84 5.08
C TRP A 409 -19.72 5.62 6.26
N ALA A 410 -18.40 5.85 6.26
CA ALA A 410 -17.76 6.60 7.33
C ALA A 410 -17.96 8.13 7.26
N THR A 411 -18.61 8.69 6.21
CA THR A 411 -18.90 10.15 6.15
C THR A 411 -20.15 10.57 6.91
N GLN A 412 -20.90 9.64 7.52
CA GLN A 412 -22.05 10.00 8.34
C GLN A 412 -21.58 10.16 9.80
N PRO A 413 -21.75 11.35 10.41
CA PRO A 413 -21.57 11.48 11.84
C PRO A 413 -22.55 10.53 12.54
N ARG A 414 -22.06 9.80 13.54
CA ARG A 414 -22.92 9.01 14.44
C ARG A 414 -23.89 9.91 15.18
#